data_AF-A0A1H1ZIV1-F1
#
_entry.id   AF-A0A1H1ZIV1-F1
#
_cell.length_a   1.000
_cell.length_b   1.000
_cell.length_c   1.000
_cell.angle_alpha   90.00
_cell.angle_beta   90.00
_cell.angle_gamma   90.00
#
_symmetry.space_group_name_H-M   'P 1'
#
loop_
_entity.id
_entity.type
_entity.pdbx_description
1 polymer ?
#
loop_
_entity_poly.entity_id
_entity_poly.type
_entity_poly.pdbx_seq_one_letter_code
_entity_poly.pdbx_strand_id
1 'polypeptide(L)'
;MSVMNHNGYAARIEYSDEDGLFVGHIAGIKDVVGFHGESVAELRHAFQEAVTDYVETCAKLGRAPQKPYSGNLSLRLAPALHASVAVKAQLAHKSINQWVADVLDREAHA
;
A
#
# COMPACT_ATOMS: atom_id res chain seq x y z
N MET A 1 -10.57 -0.54 -10.09
CA MET A 1 -9.89 -1.85 -10.03
C MET A 1 -10.00 -2.34 -8.58
N SER A 2 -10.56 -3.51 -8.30
CA SER A 2 -10.81 -3.95 -6.92
C SER A 2 -9.61 -4.73 -6.37
N VAL A 3 -9.09 -4.30 -5.22
CA VAL A 3 -7.89 -4.87 -4.58
C VAL A 3 -8.30 -5.85 -3.48
N MET A 4 -7.62 -6.99 -3.38
CA MET A 4 -7.80 -7.92 -2.26
C MET A 4 -7.08 -7.36 -1.02
N ASN A 5 -7.82 -7.15 0.06
CA ASN A 5 -7.33 -6.56 1.30
C ASN A 5 -7.60 -7.46 2.51
N HIS A 6 -6.66 -7.52 3.45
CA HIS A 6 -6.79 -8.21 4.73
C HIS A 6 -5.89 -7.57 5.79
N ASN A 7 -6.43 -7.27 6.97
CA ASN A 7 -5.70 -6.61 8.07
C ASN A 7 -4.92 -5.34 7.68
N GLY A 8 -5.43 -4.56 6.72
CA GLY A 8 -4.77 -3.34 6.23
C GLY A 8 -3.65 -3.59 5.22
N TYR A 9 -3.41 -4.84 4.82
CA TYR A 9 -2.50 -5.22 3.75
C TYR A 9 -3.27 -5.44 2.45
N ALA A 10 -2.63 -5.10 1.34
CA ALA A 10 -3.14 -5.29 -0.01
C ALA A 10 -2.33 -6.38 -0.73
N ALA A 11 -2.98 -7.11 -1.63
CA ALA A 11 -2.32 -8.08 -2.50
C ALA A 11 -1.97 -7.47 -3.86
N ARG A 12 -0.77 -7.78 -4.36
CA ARG A 12 -0.42 -7.70 -5.79
C ARG A 12 -0.43 -9.12 -6.35
N ILE A 13 -1.21 -9.39 -7.39
CA ILE A 13 -1.41 -10.73 -7.95
C ILE A 13 -1.02 -10.72 -9.42
N GLU A 14 -0.29 -11.74 -9.84
CA GLU A 14 0.16 -11.97 -11.20
C GLU A 14 -0.09 -13.45 -11.56
N TYR A 15 -0.27 -13.75 -12.85
CA TYR A 15 -0.37 -15.13 -13.34
C TYR A 15 1.03 -15.64 -13.71
N SER A 16 1.40 -16.82 -13.19
CA SER A 16 2.60 -17.56 -13.61
C SER A 16 2.19 -18.58 -14.67
N ASP A 17 2.64 -18.39 -15.91
CA ASP A 17 2.43 -19.35 -16.99
C ASP A 17 3.27 -20.63 -16.80
N GLU A 18 4.45 -20.50 -16.18
CA GLU A 18 5.36 -21.61 -15.86
C GLU A 18 4.74 -22.57 -14.84
N ASP A 19 4.15 -22.02 -13.77
CA ASP A 19 3.56 -22.81 -12.68
C ASP A 19 2.06 -23.06 -12.89
N GLY A 20 1.42 -22.40 -13.86
CA GLY A 20 0.01 -22.51 -14.14
C GLY A 20 -0.92 -21.96 -13.04
N LEU A 21 -0.42 -21.08 -12.17
CA LEU A 21 -1.15 -20.58 -10.99
C LEU A 21 -1.04 -19.07 -10.80
N PHE A 22 -1.88 -18.53 -9.92
CA PHE A 22 -1.77 -17.14 -9.50
C PHE A 22 -0.75 -17.01 -8.38
N VAL A 23 0.23 -16.12 -8.56
CA VAL A 23 1.23 -15.76 -7.56
C VAL A 23 0.89 -14.38 -7.01
N GLY A 24 0.81 -14.29 -5.69
CA GLY A 24 0.52 -13.07 -4.97
C GLY A 24 1.64 -12.65 -4.04
N HIS A 25 1.79 -11.34 -3.85
CA HIS A 25 2.69 -10.76 -2.85
C HIS A 25 1.95 -9.71 -2.04
N ILE A 26 2.32 -9.56 -0.76
CA ILE A 26 1.87 -8.41 0.04
C ILE A 26 2.46 -7.14 -0.55
N ALA A 27 1.59 -6.20 -0.93
CA ALA A 27 1.96 -4.91 -1.48
C ALA A 27 2.22 -3.87 -0.37
N GLY A 28 3.12 -2.94 -0.65
CA GLY A 28 3.40 -1.79 0.22
C GLY A 28 4.40 -2.07 1.35
N ILE A 29 4.98 -3.26 1.45
CA ILE A 29 6.01 -3.59 2.43
C ILE A 29 7.35 -3.87 1.77
N LYS A 30 8.47 -3.73 2.51
CA LYS A 30 9.81 -4.10 2.02
C LYS A 30 10.11 -5.59 2.16
N ASP A 31 9.49 -6.25 3.14
CA ASP A 31 9.64 -7.70 3.30
C ASP A 31 8.93 -8.41 2.14
N VAL A 32 9.53 -9.44 1.58
CA VAL A 32 8.90 -10.24 0.52
C VAL A 32 8.07 -11.34 1.17
N VAL A 33 6.75 -11.19 1.11
CA VAL A 33 5.80 -12.19 1.60
C VAL A 33 4.94 -12.64 0.43
N GLY A 34 5.21 -13.85 -0.05
CA GLY A 34 4.53 -14.47 -1.19
C GLY A 34 3.46 -15.46 -0.76
N PHE A 35 2.48 -15.67 -1.64
CA PHE A 35 1.42 -16.68 -1.54
C PHE A 35 0.98 -17.06 -2.96
N HIS A 36 0.29 -18.19 -3.12
CA HIS A 36 -0.19 -18.62 -4.43
C HIS A 36 -1.49 -19.42 -4.31
N GLY A 37 -2.17 -19.63 -5.43
CA GLY A 37 -3.37 -20.47 -5.50
C GLY A 37 -3.83 -20.69 -6.94
N GLU A 38 -4.53 -21.80 -7.17
CA GLU A 38 -5.06 -22.17 -8.49
C GLU A 38 -6.44 -21.55 -8.74
N SER A 39 -7.14 -21.21 -7.66
CA SER A 39 -8.43 -20.51 -7.70
C SER A 39 -8.43 -19.22 -6.90
N VAL A 40 -9.38 -18.33 -7.19
CA VAL A 40 -9.58 -17.08 -6.43
C VAL A 40 -9.85 -17.37 -4.94
N ALA A 41 -10.51 -18.48 -4.62
CA ALA A 41 -10.83 -18.87 -3.25
C ALA A 41 -9.57 -19.30 -2.49
N GLU A 42 -8.74 -20.16 -3.10
CA GLU A 42 -7.45 -20.57 -2.54
C GLU A 42 -6.52 -19.39 -2.37
N LEU A 43 -6.41 -18.55 -3.40
CA LEU A 43 -5.54 -17.38 -3.37
C LEU A 43 -5.92 -16.41 -2.23
N ARG A 44 -7.22 -16.27 -1.96
CA ARG A 44 -7.72 -15.46 -0.83
C ARG A 44 -7.38 -16.08 0.52
N HIS A 45 -7.51 -17.39 0.66
CA HIS A 45 -7.14 -18.10 1.88
C HIS A 45 -5.63 -17.98 2.13
N ALA A 46 -4.82 -18.30 1.12
CA ALA A 46 -3.37 -18.22 1.17
C ALA A 46 -2.88 -16.80 1.49
N PHE A 47 -3.55 -15.77 0.97
CA PHE A 47 -3.26 -14.37 1.32
C PHE A 47 -3.53 -14.07 2.81
N GLN A 48 -4.65 -14.54 3.37
CA GLN A 48 -5.00 -14.31 4.77
C GLN A 48 -4.01 -15.01 5.72
N GLU A 49 -3.62 -16.25 5.38
CA GLU A 49 -2.59 -16.99 6.11
C GLU A 49 -1.24 -16.27 6.03
N ALA A 50 -0.79 -15.88 4.83
CA ALA A 50 0.48 -15.19 4.65
C ALA A 50 0.57 -13.88 5.43
N VAL A 51 -0.53 -13.10 5.50
CA VAL A 51 -0.61 -11.89 6.32
C VAL A 51 -0.54 -12.21 7.82
N THR A 52 -1.25 -13.25 8.26
CA THR A 52 -1.27 -13.69 9.67
C THR A 52 0.12 -14.14 10.10
N ASP A 53 0.74 -15.02 9.31
CA ASP A 53 2.09 -15.53 9.54
C ASP A 53 3.13 -14.43 9.54
N TYR A 54 3.00 -13.43 8.64
CA TYR A 54 3.88 -12.28 8.61
C TYR A 54 3.83 -11.47 9.92
N VAL A 55 2.62 -11.19 10.42
CA VAL A 55 2.42 -10.43 11.66
C VAL A 55 2.94 -11.22 12.86
N GLU A 56 2.64 -12.51 12.94
CA GLU A 56 3.15 -13.38 13.99
C GLU A 56 4.67 -13.48 13.99
N THR A 57 5.28 -13.65 12.80
CA THR A 57 6.73 -13.74 12.64
C THR A 57 7.39 -12.43 13.07
N CYS A 58 6.81 -11.28 12.71
CA CYS A 58 7.29 -10.00 13.20
C CYS A 58 7.27 -9.91 14.73
N ALA A 59 6.16 -10.33 15.36
CA ALA A 59 6.06 -10.36 16.82
C ALA A 59 7.10 -11.28 17.47
N LYS A 60 7.30 -12.49 16.93
CA LYS A 60 8.32 -13.46 17.39
C LYS A 60 9.75 -12.91 17.29
N LEU A 61 10.02 -12.09 16.28
CA LEU A 61 11.31 -11.42 16.06
C LEU A 61 11.46 -10.11 16.86
N GLY A 62 10.46 -9.71 17.66
CA GLY A 62 10.50 -8.46 18.42
C GLY A 62 10.47 -7.21 17.54
N ARG A 63 10.01 -7.32 16.28
CA ARG A 63 9.89 -6.21 15.33
C ARG A 63 8.42 -5.89 15.08
N ALA A 64 8.11 -4.61 14.91
CA ALA A 64 6.77 -4.23 14.45
C ALA A 64 6.59 -4.69 12.98
N PRO A 65 5.46 -5.32 12.63
CA PRO A 65 5.16 -5.62 11.23
C PRO A 65 5.09 -4.31 10.44
N GLN A 66 5.66 -4.30 9.23
CA GLN A 66 5.68 -3.10 8.41
C GLN A 66 4.26 -2.75 8.02
N LYS A 67 3.75 -1.63 8.53
CA LYS A 67 2.51 -1.07 7.98
C LYS A 67 2.79 -0.67 6.54
N PRO A 68 1.95 -1.08 5.58
CA PRO A 68 2.22 -0.82 4.18
C PRO A 68 2.32 0.69 3.89
N TYR A 69 1.67 1.53 4.69
CA TYR A 69 1.78 2.99 4.57
C TYR A 69 1.78 3.66 5.94
N SER A 70 2.77 4.52 6.18
CA SER A 70 2.91 5.29 7.44
C SER A 70 2.01 6.52 7.49
N GLY A 71 1.34 6.86 6.38
CA GLY A 71 0.64 8.14 6.19
C GLY A 71 1.58 9.33 5.95
N ASN A 72 2.90 9.14 6.09
CA ASN A 72 3.87 10.20 5.87
C ASN A 72 4.38 10.18 4.43
N LEU A 73 4.16 11.26 3.71
CA LEU A 73 4.62 11.44 2.33
C LEU A 73 5.67 12.56 2.27
N SER A 74 6.94 12.18 2.13
CA SER A 74 8.05 13.13 1.94
C SER A 74 8.33 13.32 0.45
N LEU A 75 8.13 14.54 -0.06
CA LEU A 75 8.30 14.86 -1.48
C LEU A 75 9.43 15.86 -1.67
N ARG A 76 10.30 15.61 -2.65
CA ARG A 76 11.22 16.63 -3.16
C ARG A 76 10.55 17.35 -4.33
N LEU A 77 10.24 18.63 -4.15
CA LEU A 77 9.60 19.47 -5.16
C LEU A 77 10.58 20.50 -5.70
N ALA A 78 10.44 20.84 -6.99
CA ALA A 78 11.12 22.00 -7.53
C ALA A 78 10.66 23.27 -6.79
N PRO A 79 11.55 24.25 -6.53
CA PRO A 79 11.19 25.45 -5.76
C PRO A 79 9.95 26.19 -6.29
N ALA A 80 9.81 26.29 -7.61
CA ALA A 80 8.66 26.94 -8.25
C ALA A 80 7.33 26.22 -7.99
N LEU A 81 7.35 24.87 -7.98
CA LEU A 81 6.17 24.06 -7.68
C LEU A 81 5.81 24.17 -6.19
N HIS A 82 6.81 24.09 -5.30
CA HIS A 82 6.60 24.27 -3.86
C HIS A 82 5.96 25.62 -3.55
N ALA A 83 6.45 26.71 -4.17
CA ALA A 83 5.86 28.04 -4.02
C ALA A 83 4.39 28.09 -4.48
N SER A 84 4.09 27.50 -5.63
CA SER A 84 2.73 27.45 -6.17
C SER A 84 1.78 26.66 -5.26
N VAL A 85 2.23 25.53 -4.71
CA VAL A 85 1.47 24.73 -3.75
C VAL A 85 1.22 25.52 -2.45
N ALA A 86 2.24 26.20 -1.92
CA ALA A 86 2.12 27.01 -0.72
C ALA A 86 1.08 28.12 -0.87
N VAL A 87 1.11 28.85 -1.99
CA VAL A 87 0.12 29.90 -2.29
C VAL A 87 -1.29 29.32 -2.39
N LYS A 88 -1.48 28.21 -3.10
CA LYS A 88 -2.80 27.56 -3.22
C LYS A 88 -3.33 27.06 -1.88
N ALA A 89 -2.47 26.47 -1.04
CA ALA A 89 -2.84 26.04 0.29
C ALA A 89 -3.29 27.22 1.17
N GLN A 90 -2.54 28.33 1.14
CA GLN A 90 -2.87 29.55 1.87
C GLN A 90 -4.20 30.16 1.42
N LEU A 91 -4.43 30.27 0.12
CA LEU A 91 -5.70 30.78 -0.44
C LEU A 91 -6.90 29.89 -0.06
N ALA A 92 -6.66 28.60 0.16
CA ALA A 92 -7.66 27.65 0.63
C ALA A 92 -7.77 27.57 2.16
N HIS A 93 -7.06 28.41 2.91
CA HIS A 93 -6.97 28.39 4.38
C HIS A 93 -6.55 27.02 4.96
N LYS A 94 -5.63 26.33 4.29
CA LYS A 94 -5.14 25.00 4.67
C LYS A 94 -3.62 25.00 4.84
N SER A 95 -3.12 24.05 5.65
CA SER A 95 -1.70 23.73 5.62
C SER A 95 -1.31 23.11 4.26
N ILE A 96 -0.03 23.19 3.88
CA ILE A 96 0.47 22.54 2.66
C ILE A 96 0.14 21.04 2.68
N ASN A 97 0.37 20.36 3.80
CA ASN A 97 0.11 18.93 3.94
C ASN A 97 -1.36 18.60 3.73
N GLN A 98 -2.27 19.40 4.30
CA GLN A 98 -3.70 19.16 4.15
C GLN A 98 -4.19 19.46 2.74
N TRP A 99 -3.72 20.55 2.14
CA TRP A 99 -4.05 20.85 0.74
C TRP A 99 -3.56 19.77 -0.22
N VAL A 100 -2.33 19.29 -0.02
CA VAL A 100 -1.77 18.17 -0.82
C VAL A 100 -2.55 16.89 -0.58
N ALA A 101 -2.90 16.57 0.66
CA ALA A 101 -3.70 15.39 0.98
C ALA A 101 -5.07 15.43 0.28
N ASP A 102 -5.77 16.57 0.27
CA ASP A 102 -7.07 16.71 -0.40
C ASP A 102 -6.96 16.54 -1.93
N VAL A 103 -5.89 17.07 -2.54
CA VAL A 103 -5.63 16.88 -3.97
C VAL A 103 -5.35 15.42 -4.27
N LEU A 104 -4.48 14.77 -3.49
CA LEU A 104 -4.17 13.36 -3.68
C LEU A 104 -5.40 12.46 -3.46
N ASP A 105 -6.23 12.77 -2.46
CA ASP A 105 -7.46 12.04 -2.18
C ASP A 105 -8.43 12.11 -3.37
N ARG A 106 -8.62 13.31 -3.93
CA ARG A 106 -9.44 13.49 -5.12
C ARG A 106 -8.90 12.71 -6.32
N GLU A 107 -7.60 12.78 -6.61
CA GLU A 107 -7.04 12.10 -7.80
C GLU A 107 -6.93 10.58 -7.61
N ALA A 108 -6.75 10.10 -6.37
CA ALA A 108 -6.62 8.67 -6.08
C ALA A 108 -7.96 7.94 -6.00
N HIS A 109 -9.05 8.65 -5.66
CA HIS A 109 -10.40 8.09 -5.50
C HIS A 109 -11.42 8.59 -6.54
N ALA A 110 -10.96 9.26 -7.60
CA ALA A 110 -11.78 9.65 -8.76
C ALA A 110 -12.14 8.47 -9.67
#